data_AF-A0A1A8T703-F1
#
_entry.id   AF-A0A1A8T703-F1
#
_cell.length_a   1.000
_cell.length_b   1.000
_cell.length_c   1.000
_cell.angle_alpha   90.00
_cell.angle_beta   90.00
_cell.angle_gamma   90.00
#
_symmetry.space_group_name_H-M   'P 1'
#
loop_
_entity.id
_entity.type
_entity.pdbx_description
1 polymer ?
#
loop_
_entity_poly.entity_id
_entity_poly.type
_entity_poly.pdbx_seq_one_letter_code
_entity_poly.pdbx_strand_id
1 'polypeptide(L)'
;MTKFEPNFNVPRFPDDEESKKHATIAYIFMLLGLFTGVFWLVGAIWAMVKREDARDTLYEDHYRNIISTFWWGIVMTLLGVFLVFFFIGYLVLLFTWIWSIYRIIAGTARILSNQPYMR
;
A
#
# COMPACT_ATOMS: atom_id res chain seq x y z
N MET A 1 -29.88 -1.59 34.74
CA MET A 1 -29.26 -2.21 33.56
C MET A 1 -28.15 -1.29 33.10
N THR A 2 -26.96 -1.48 33.67
CA THR A 2 -25.73 -0.82 33.23
C THR A 2 -25.43 -1.30 31.82
N LYS A 3 -25.35 -0.37 30.85
CA LYS A 3 -24.88 -0.70 29.51
C LYS A 3 -23.46 -1.24 29.66
N PHE A 4 -23.28 -2.54 29.41
CA PHE A 4 -21.98 -3.07 29.08
C PHE A 4 -21.64 -2.46 27.72
N GLU A 5 -20.99 -1.29 27.73
CA GLU A 5 -20.25 -0.85 26.57
C GLU A 5 -18.94 -1.63 26.64
N PRO A 6 -18.74 -2.70 25.84
CA PRO A 6 -17.45 -3.35 25.80
C PRO A 6 -16.45 -2.29 25.36
N ASN A 7 -15.59 -1.85 26.27
CA ASN A 7 -14.48 -1.01 25.90
C ASN A 7 -13.55 -1.90 25.07
N PHE A 8 -13.73 -1.88 23.75
CA PHE A 8 -12.79 -2.45 22.80
C PHE A 8 -11.52 -1.60 22.74
N ASN A 9 -11.02 -1.15 23.90
CA ASN A 9 -9.66 -0.70 24.04
C ASN A 9 -8.80 -1.95 24.18
N VAL A 10 -8.82 -2.79 23.13
CA VAL A 10 -7.76 -3.78 22.92
C VAL A 10 -6.49 -2.94 22.97
N PRO A 11 -5.55 -3.21 23.88
CA PRO A 11 -4.32 -2.45 23.95
C PRO A 11 -3.71 -2.49 22.56
N ARG A 12 -3.61 -1.33 21.89
CA ARG A 12 -2.71 -1.23 20.74
C ARG A 12 -1.35 -1.54 21.31
N PHE A 13 -0.83 -2.72 20.98
CA PHE A 13 0.54 -3.03 21.31
C PHE A 13 1.40 -1.91 20.70
N PRO A 14 2.48 -1.46 21.36
CA PRO A 14 3.35 -0.41 20.80
C PRO A 14 3.70 -0.64 19.32
N ASP A 15 3.79 -1.91 18.93
CA ASP A 15 4.09 -2.40 17.59
C ASP A 15 3.00 -2.07 16.55
N ASP A 16 1.72 -1.91 16.95
CA ASP A 16 0.62 -1.53 16.04
C ASP A 16 0.76 -0.07 15.56
N GLU A 17 1.05 0.85 16.47
CA GLU A 17 1.21 2.27 16.11
C GLU A 17 2.46 2.51 15.26
N GLU A 18 3.55 1.81 15.58
CA GLU A 18 4.77 1.84 14.77
C GLU A 18 4.53 1.25 13.37
N SER A 19 3.85 0.10 13.28
CA SER A 19 3.48 -0.53 12.02
C SER A 19 2.59 0.37 11.16
N LYS A 20 1.61 1.04 11.77
CA LYS A 20 0.77 2.04 11.09
C LYS A 20 1.60 3.17 10.50
N LYS A 21 2.50 3.74 11.30
CA LYS A 21 3.36 4.87 10.91
C LYS A 21 4.23 4.48 9.72
N HIS A 22 4.90 3.33 9.78
CA HIS A 22 5.78 2.86 8.71
C HIS A 22 5.03 2.52 7.41
N ALA A 23 3.86 1.90 7.50
CA ALA A 23 3.02 1.65 6.32
C ALA A 23 2.51 2.98 5.70
N THR A 24 2.18 3.98 6.52
CA THR A 24 1.79 5.32 6.04
C THR A 24 2.94 5.99 5.29
N ILE A 25 4.16 5.95 5.84
CA ILE A 25 5.37 6.47 5.17
C ILE A 25 5.59 5.78 3.82
N ALA A 26 5.44 4.46 3.77
CA ALA A 26 5.58 3.70 2.53
C ALA A 26 4.53 4.11 1.48
N TYR A 27 3.26 4.32 1.87
CA TYR A 27 2.24 4.85 0.94
C TYR A 27 2.58 6.23 0.40
N ILE A 28 3.12 7.13 1.24
CA ILE A 28 3.55 8.47 0.81
C ILE A 28 4.68 8.34 -0.23
N PHE A 29 5.68 7.52 0.03
CA PHE A 29 6.75 7.28 -0.95
C PHE A 29 6.23 6.65 -2.24
N MET A 30 5.31 5.68 -2.17
CA MET A 30 4.67 5.11 -3.36
C MET A 30 3.92 6.17 -4.17
N LEU A 31 3.20 7.08 -3.51
CA LEU A 31 2.49 8.17 -4.17
C LEU A 31 3.44 9.16 -4.86
N LEU A 32 4.50 9.59 -4.18
CA LEU A 32 5.55 10.43 -4.79
C LEU A 32 6.29 9.68 -5.92
N GLY A 33 6.42 8.37 -5.75
CA GLY A 33 7.03 7.44 -6.68
C GLY A 33 6.32 7.34 -8.02
N LEU A 34 4.99 7.50 -8.05
CA LEU A 34 4.23 7.47 -9.30
C LEU A 34 4.65 8.53 -10.30
N PHE A 35 5.20 9.65 -9.84
CA PHE A 35 5.61 10.77 -10.69
C PHE A 35 7.12 10.82 -10.93
N THR A 36 7.91 10.15 -10.08
CA THR A 36 9.37 10.27 -10.06
C THR A 36 10.10 8.95 -10.34
N GLY A 37 9.43 7.81 -10.22
CA GLY A 37 10.02 6.47 -10.31
C GLY A 37 10.92 6.10 -9.13
N VAL A 38 11.84 6.97 -8.72
CA VAL A 38 12.81 6.69 -7.64
C VAL A 38 12.10 6.42 -6.31
N PHE A 39 11.14 7.27 -5.93
CA PHE A 39 10.40 7.08 -4.68
C PHE A 39 9.49 5.84 -4.69
N TRP A 40 9.14 5.30 -5.87
CA TRP A 40 8.37 4.05 -6.00
C TRP A 40 9.18 2.87 -5.47
N LEU A 41 10.46 2.81 -5.86
CA LEU A 41 11.41 1.82 -5.35
C LEU A 41 11.65 2.00 -3.84
N VAL A 42 11.87 3.24 -3.38
CA VAL A 42 12.10 3.53 -1.96
C VAL A 42 10.91 3.09 -1.11
N GLY A 43 9.68 3.44 -1.50
CA GLY A 43 8.46 3.05 -0.79
C GLY A 43 8.25 1.54 -0.74
N ALA A 44 8.49 0.85 -1.86
CA ALA A 44 8.37 -0.60 -1.92
C ALA A 44 9.43 -1.32 -1.09
N ILE A 45 10.70 -0.90 -1.17
CA ILE A 45 11.78 -1.47 -0.36
C ILE A 45 11.52 -1.22 1.12
N TRP A 46 11.10 -0.01 1.50
CA TRP A 46 10.71 0.30 2.86
C TRP A 46 9.64 -0.65 3.37
N ALA A 47 8.59 -0.89 2.58
CA ALA A 47 7.55 -1.83 2.93
C ALA A 47 8.06 -3.27 3.03
N MET A 48 8.97 -3.72 2.15
CA MET A 48 9.55 -5.06 2.22
C MET A 48 10.37 -5.26 3.51
N VAL A 49 11.18 -4.27 3.88
CA VAL A 49 12.00 -4.32 5.10
C VAL A 49 11.14 -4.31 6.36
N LYS A 50 10.14 -3.43 6.42
CA LYS A 50 9.28 -3.25 7.61
C LYS A 50 8.13 -4.23 7.73
N ARG A 51 7.91 -5.09 6.73
CA ARG A 51 6.82 -6.07 6.75
C ARG A 51 6.97 -7.08 7.89
N GLU A 52 8.18 -7.50 8.23
CA GLU A 52 8.39 -8.51 9.27
C GLU A 52 8.01 -7.97 10.66
N ASP A 53 8.33 -6.70 10.93
CA ASP A 53 7.96 -6.00 12.17
C ASP A 53 6.44 -5.85 12.34
N ALA A 54 5.68 -5.90 11.24
CA ALA A 54 4.24 -5.76 11.23
C ALA A 54 3.48 -7.09 11.27
N ARG A 55 4.15 -8.22 11.45
CA ARG A 55 3.48 -9.54 11.58
C ARG A 55 2.57 -9.56 12.80
N ASP A 56 1.41 -10.20 12.65
CA ASP A 56 0.37 -10.29 13.68
C ASP A 56 -0.22 -8.94 14.13
N THR A 57 0.13 -7.84 13.45
CA THR A 57 -0.49 -6.52 13.65
C THR A 57 -1.69 -6.35 12.72
N LEU A 58 -2.58 -5.41 13.09
CA LEU A 58 -3.71 -5.03 12.22
C LEU A 58 -3.26 -4.49 10.85
N TYR A 59 -2.02 -4.02 10.74
CA TYR A 59 -1.52 -3.29 9.59
C TYR A 59 -0.67 -4.14 8.62
N GLU A 60 -0.47 -5.43 8.89
CA GLU A 60 0.33 -6.33 8.03
C GLU A 60 -0.12 -6.29 6.57
N ASP A 61 -1.43 -6.27 6.33
CA ASP A 61 -2.00 -6.30 4.98
C ASP A 61 -1.73 -5.04 4.17
N HIS A 62 -1.42 -3.90 4.82
CA HIS A 62 -1.01 -2.71 4.11
C HIS A 62 0.37 -2.90 3.46
N TYR A 63 1.29 -3.58 4.13
CA TYR A 63 2.60 -3.92 3.54
C TYR A 63 2.42 -4.85 2.35
N ARG A 64 1.56 -5.87 2.48
CA ARG A 64 1.22 -6.78 1.37
C ARG A 64 0.59 -6.03 0.19
N ASN A 65 -0.27 -5.05 0.46
CA ASN A 65 -0.84 -4.18 -0.57
C ASN A 65 0.24 -3.39 -1.32
N ILE A 66 1.16 -2.76 -0.59
CA ILE A 66 2.22 -1.94 -1.18
C ILE A 66 3.16 -2.80 -2.02
N ILE A 67 3.62 -3.93 -1.47
CA ILE A 67 4.54 -4.85 -2.15
C ILE A 67 3.89 -5.45 -3.40
N SER A 68 2.63 -5.89 -3.32
CA SER A 68 1.92 -6.42 -4.50
C SER A 68 1.68 -5.33 -5.55
N THR A 69 1.36 -4.11 -5.13
CA THR A 69 1.17 -2.97 -6.04
C THR A 69 2.47 -2.62 -6.76
N PHE A 70 3.60 -2.68 -6.07
CA PHE A 70 4.92 -2.49 -6.66
C PHE A 70 5.20 -3.52 -7.77
N TRP A 71 5.08 -4.82 -7.46
CA TRP A 71 5.40 -5.88 -8.42
C TRP A 71 4.47 -5.90 -9.63
N TRP A 72 3.16 -5.79 -9.41
CA TRP A 72 2.20 -5.68 -10.51
C TRP A 72 2.40 -4.40 -11.32
N GLY A 73 2.73 -3.29 -10.67
CA GLY A 73 3.07 -2.04 -11.33
C GLY A 73 4.27 -2.22 -12.28
N ILE A 74 5.34 -2.90 -11.84
CA ILE A 74 6.49 -3.21 -12.71
C ILE A 74 6.06 -4.09 -13.88
N VAL A 75 5.39 -5.21 -13.61
CA VAL A 75 4.99 -6.16 -14.65
C VAL A 75 4.10 -5.50 -15.70
N MET A 76 3.05 -4.77 -15.29
CA MET A 76 2.14 -4.11 -16.20
C MET A 76 2.80 -2.93 -16.94
N THR A 77 3.73 -2.21 -16.29
CA THR A 77 4.49 -1.14 -16.96
C THR A 77 5.41 -1.70 -18.04
N LEU A 78 6.16 -2.76 -17.73
CA LEU A 78 7.03 -3.43 -18.71
C LEU A 78 6.22 -3.99 -19.89
N LEU A 79 5.10 -4.63 -19.60
CA LEU A 79 4.16 -5.11 -20.61
C LEU A 79 3.62 -3.96 -21.46
N GLY A 80 3.20 -2.86 -20.83
CA GLY A 80 2.71 -1.66 -21.49
C GLY A 80 3.74 -1.05 -22.43
N VAL A 81 4.99 -0.88 -21.98
CA VAL A 81 6.10 -0.37 -22.79
C VAL A 81 6.35 -1.26 -24.02
N PHE A 82 6.34 -2.58 -23.87
CA PHE A 82 6.49 -3.50 -24.99
C PHE A 82 5.33 -3.37 -26.00
N LEU A 83 4.12 -3.11 -25.51
CA LEU A 83 2.92 -2.96 -26.32
C LEU A 83 2.74 -1.56 -26.93
N VAL A 84 3.58 -0.57 -26.61
CA VAL A 84 3.46 0.81 -27.13
C VAL A 84 3.53 0.82 -28.67
N PHE A 85 4.33 -0.06 -29.27
CA PHE A 85 4.44 -0.20 -30.73
C PHE A 85 3.12 -0.54 -31.43
N PHE A 86 2.15 -1.09 -30.69
CA PHE A 86 0.83 -1.47 -31.20
C PHE A 86 -0.28 -0.49 -30.76
N PHE A 87 0.07 0.70 -30.24
CA PHE A 87 -0.81 1.70 -29.61
C PHE A 87 -1.57 1.24 -28.36
N ILE A 88 -1.87 -0.06 -28.21
CA ILE A 88 -2.52 -0.64 -27.02
C ILE A 88 -1.69 -0.46 -25.76
N GLY A 89 -0.36 -0.33 -25.88
CA GLY A 89 0.53 -0.08 -24.74
C GLY A 89 0.18 1.18 -23.96
N TYR A 90 -0.27 2.25 -24.63
CA TYR A 90 -0.70 3.48 -23.94
C TYR A 90 -1.90 3.23 -23.02
N LEU A 91 -2.85 2.39 -23.43
CA LEU A 91 -3.99 2.01 -22.60
C LEU A 91 -3.58 1.15 -21.41
N VAL A 92 -2.63 0.23 -21.60
CA VAL A 92 -2.07 -0.58 -20.51
C VAL A 92 -1.32 0.29 -19.50
N LEU A 93 -0.50 1.25 -19.97
CA LEU A 93 0.22 2.18 -19.11
C LEU A 93 -0.74 3.09 -18.33
N LEU A 94 -1.77 3.64 -18.99
CA LEU A 94 -2.79 4.45 -18.34
C LEU A 94 -3.58 3.65 -17.30
N PHE A 95 -3.98 2.42 -17.64
CA PHE A 95 -4.63 1.52 -16.70
C PHE A 95 -3.73 1.24 -15.48
N THR A 96 -2.46 0.91 -15.70
CA THR A 96 -1.48 0.65 -14.62
C THR A 96 -1.36 1.85 -13.69
N TRP A 97 -1.32 3.06 -14.27
CA TRP A 97 -1.21 4.30 -13.51
C TRP A 97 -2.45 4.56 -12.64
N ILE A 98 -3.66 4.47 -13.23
CA ILE A 98 -4.93 4.65 -12.49
C ILE A 98 -5.10 3.57 -11.42
N TRP A 99 -4.83 2.31 -11.78
CA TRP A 99 -4.90 1.16 -10.87
C TRP A 99 -3.98 1.34 -9.65
N SER A 100 -2.74 1.80 -9.89
CA SER A 100 -1.77 2.08 -8.83
C SER A 100 -2.24 3.20 -7.90
N ILE A 101 -2.75 4.30 -8.46
CA ILE A 101 -3.33 5.42 -7.68
C ILE A 101 -4.48 4.91 -6.80
N TYR A 102 -5.41 4.15 -7.38
CA TYR A 102 -6.54 3.60 -6.65
C TYR A 102 -6.08 2.74 -5.47
N ARG A 103 -5.13 1.83 -5.67
CA ARG A 103 -4.60 0.92 -4.62
C ARG A 103 -3.91 1.70 -3.49
N ILE A 104 -3.16 2.74 -3.83
CA ILE A 104 -2.49 3.60 -2.86
C ILE A 104 -3.50 4.42 -2.07
N ILE A 105 -4.46 5.08 -2.72
CA ILE A 105 -5.47 5.90 -2.05
C ILE A 105 -6.38 5.02 -1.18
N ALA A 106 -6.83 3.87 -1.68
CA ALA A 106 -7.64 2.94 -0.90
C ALA A 106 -6.89 2.42 0.35
N GLY A 107 -5.59 2.12 0.19
CA GLY A 107 -4.72 1.74 1.30
C GLY A 107 -4.55 2.86 2.34
N THR A 108 -4.27 4.08 1.88
CA THR A 108 -4.12 5.27 2.72
C THR A 108 -5.42 5.64 3.44
N ALA A 109 -6.57 5.54 2.77
CA ALA A 109 -7.86 5.80 3.41
C ALA A 109 -8.12 4.82 4.56
N ARG A 110 -7.92 3.52 4.34
CA ARG A 110 -8.13 2.48 5.36
C ARG A 110 -7.18 2.61 6.54
N ILE A 111 -5.89 2.86 6.29
CA ILE A 111 -4.91 2.98 7.38
C ILE A 111 -5.21 4.19 8.25
N LEU A 112 -5.59 5.33 7.66
CA LEU A 112 -5.97 6.53 8.41
C LEU A 112 -7.24 6.30 9.24
N SER A 113 -8.17 5.47 8.75
CA SER A 113 -9.36 5.03 9.49
C SER A 113 -9.11 3.91 10.52
N ASN A 114 -7.86 3.49 10.76
CA ASN A 114 -7.50 2.36 11.63
C ASN A 114 -8.18 1.04 11.23
N GLN A 115 -8.29 0.78 9.94
CA GLN A 115 -8.85 -0.46 9.40
C GLN A 115 -7.78 -1.27 8.68
N PRO A 116 -7.88 -2.61 8.68
CA PRO A 116 -7.00 -3.46 7.89
C PRO A 116 -7.27 -3.28 6.39
N TYR A 117 -6.30 -3.66 5.56
CA TYR A 117 -6.41 -3.48 4.11
C TYR A 117 -7.25 -4.58 3.44
N MET A 118 -6.95 -5.85 3.74
CA MET A 118 -7.80 -6.99 3.43
C MET A 118 -8.45 -7.43 4.75
N ARG A 119 -9.66 -7.99 4.68
CA ARG A 119 -10.47 -8.32 5.85
C ARG A 119 -10.29 -9.78 6.21
#